data_AF-X1F4S0-F1
#
_entry.id   AF-X1F4S0-F1
#
_cell.length_a   1.000
_cell.length_b   1.000
_cell.length_c   1.000
_cell.angle_alpha   90.00
_cell.angle_beta   90.00
_cell.angle_gamma   90.00
#
_symmetry.space_group_name_H-M   'P 1'
#
loop_
_entity.id
_entity.type
_entity.pdbx_description
1 polymer ?
#
loop_
_entity_poly.entity_id
_entity_poly.type
_entity_poly.pdbx_seq_one_letter_code
_entity_poly.pdbx_strand_id
1 'polypeptide(L)'
;MNIQVGDKRYRKKNHHYISYQEAKRFKDEFIFPGVVSISIDASGIATAKHKSEKTNPNIWVLGADENYLRVSGKKLSRGRNFSSTEIETNRNFALVGSEIVNTLFEDSENPLNKVISVGSGKYKIIGVLEPQGSSFMGDERLCVLPVTNVRQ
;
A
#
# COMPACT_ATOMS: atom_id res chain seq x y z
N MET A 1 -23.05 -4.17 -12.60
CA MET A 1 -23.01 -5.28 -13.56
C MET A 1 -24.32 -6.03 -13.46
N ASN A 2 -25.11 -6.04 -14.53
CA ASN A 2 -26.37 -6.80 -14.56
C ASN A 2 -26.04 -8.17 -15.14
N ILE A 3 -26.31 -9.22 -14.38
CA ILE A 3 -26.12 -10.60 -14.83
C ILE A 3 -27.51 -11.15 -15.13
N GLN A 4 -27.73 -11.59 -16.36
CA GLN A 4 -28.96 -12.23 -16.78
C GLN A 4 -28.73 -13.74 -16.78
N VAL A 5 -29.48 -14.46 -15.94
CA VAL A 5 -29.52 -15.93 -15.93
C VAL A 5 -30.95 -16.33 -16.23
N GLY A 6 -31.21 -16.71 -17.49
CA GLY A 6 -32.57 -16.94 -18.00
C GLY A 6 -33.44 -15.68 -17.96
N ASP A 7 -34.70 -15.81 -17.52
CA ASP A 7 -35.65 -14.70 -17.37
C ASP A 7 -35.51 -13.91 -16.06
N LYS A 8 -34.59 -14.30 -15.16
CA LYS A 8 -34.38 -13.61 -13.89
C LYS A 8 -33.27 -12.57 -14.02
N ARG A 9 -33.62 -11.29 -13.82
CA ARG A 9 -32.67 -10.18 -13.72
C ARG A 9 -32.23 -9.99 -12.27
N TYR A 10 -30.95 -10.26 -11.99
CA TYR A 10 -30.35 -9.92 -10.70
C TYR A 10 -29.64 -8.57 -10.81
N ARG A 11 -30.24 -7.53 -10.20
CA ARG A 11 -29.58 -6.23 -10.03
C ARG A 11 -28.60 -6.34 -8.86
N LYS A 12 -27.31 -6.18 -9.13
CA LYS A 12 -26.30 -6.04 -8.07
C LYS A 12 -26.71 -4.85 -7.20
N LYS A 13 -26.93 -5.06 -5.90
CA LYS A 13 -27.16 -3.96 -4.96
C LYS A 13 -25.88 -3.12 -4.93
N ASN A 14 -25.99 -1.84 -5.24
CA ASN A 14 -24.88 -0.91 -5.04
C ASN A 14 -24.78 -0.64 -3.54
N HIS A 15 -23.69 -1.07 -2.93
CA HIS A 15 -23.37 -0.69 -1.56
C HIS A 15 -22.66 0.68 -1.57
N HIS A 16 -22.81 1.44 -0.49
CA HIS A 16 -22.03 2.67 -0.30
C HIS A 16 -20.55 2.32 -0.16
N TYR A 17 -19.68 3.20 -0.66
CA TYR A 17 -18.24 3.09 -0.43
C TYR A 17 -17.94 3.39 1.03
N ILE A 18 -17.13 2.57 1.68
CA ILE A 18 -16.69 2.86 3.06
C ILE A 18 -15.73 4.03 2.99
N SER A 19 -16.14 5.17 3.52
CA SER A 19 -15.28 6.35 3.61
C SER A 19 -14.15 6.12 4.60
N TYR A 20 -13.04 6.86 4.45
CA TYR A 20 -11.97 6.81 5.43
C TYR A 20 -12.47 7.18 6.84
N GLN A 21 -13.43 8.09 6.95
CA GLN A 21 -13.99 8.50 8.25
C GLN A 21 -14.74 7.34 8.91
N GLU A 22 -15.54 6.59 8.14
CA GLU A 22 -16.23 5.40 8.64
C GLU A 22 -15.25 4.30 9.02
N ALA A 23 -14.21 4.07 8.21
CA ALA A 23 -13.16 3.09 8.53
C ALA A 23 -12.38 3.48 9.80
N LYS A 24 -12.05 4.77 9.97
CA LYS A 24 -11.40 5.29 11.17
C LYS A 24 -12.31 5.15 12.38
N ARG A 25 -13.58 5.53 12.25
CA ARG A 25 -14.58 5.39 13.32
C ARG A 25 -14.70 3.93 13.74
N PHE A 26 -14.74 3.00 12.80
CA PHE A 26 -14.72 1.57 13.12
C PHE A 26 -13.46 1.19 13.89
N LYS A 27 -12.27 1.61 13.44
CA LYS A 27 -11.01 1.35 14.16
C LYS A 27 -11.03 1.90 15.59
N ASP A 28 -11.64 3.07 15.82
CA ASP A 28 -11.71 3.74 17.12
C ASP A 28 -12.79 3.13 18.04
N GLU A 29 -13.93 2.67 17.49
CA GLU A 29 -15.06 2.10 18.24
C GLU A 29 -15.00 0.57 18.41
N PHE A 30 -14.10 -0.12 17.71
CA PHE A 30 -14.00 -1.58 17.75
C PHE A 30 -13.37 -2.08 19.06
N ILE A 31 -14.23 -2.36 20.05
CA ILE A 31 -13.84 -2.89 21.35
C ILE A 31 -13.85 -4.43 21.30
N PHE A 32 -12.78 -5.01 20.76
CA PHE A 32 -12.54 -6.45 20.80
C PHE A 32 -11.02 -6.71 20.87
N PRO A 33 -10.54 -7.77 21.53
CA PRO A 33 -9.12 -8.11 21.54
C PRO A 33 -8.65 -8.50 20.13
N GLY A 34 -8.16 -7.52 19.39
CA GLY A 34 -7.70 -7.68 18.02
C GLY A 34 -6.89 -6.47 17.55
N VAL A 35 -6.08 -6.68 16.51
CA VAL A 35 -5.36 -5.61 15.84
C VAL A 35 -6.18 -5.19 14.63
N VAL A 36 -6.63 -3.94 14.60
CA VAL A 36 -7.35 -3.38 13.46
C VAL A 36 -6.37 -2.57 12.59
N SER A 37 -6.43 -2.82 11.28
CA SER A 37 -5.68 -2.06 10.29
C SER A 37 -6.64 -1.50 9.23
N ILE A 38 -6.35 -0.29 8.75
CA ILE A 38 -7.01 0.33 7.60
C ILE A 38 -6.05 0.29 6.42
N SER A 39 -6.51 -0.27 5.30
CA SER A 39 -5.79 -0.25 4.03
C SER A 39 -6.73 0.01 2.86
N ILE A 40 -6.20 0.60 1.79
CA ILE A 40 -6.92 0.93 0.57
C ILE A 40 -6.01 0.67 -0.64
N ASP A 41 -6.56 0.04 -1.68
CA ASP A 41 -5.85 -0.11 -2.95
C ASP A 41 -5.89 1.20 -3.73
N ALA A 42 -4.73 1.81 -3.94
CA ALA A 42 -4.61 3.09 -4.62
C ALA A 42 -4.61 2.92 -6.15
N SER A 43 -3.73 2.04 -6.62
CA SER A 43 -3.48 1.84 -8.05
C SER A 43 -2.70 0.55 -8.29
N GLY A 44 -3.10 -0.23 -9.29
CA GLY A 44 -2.35 -1.41 -9.75
C GLY A 44 -1.45 -1.16 -10.97
N ILE A 45 -1.41 0.08 -11.48
CA ILE A 45 -0.72 0.46 -12.73
C ILE A 45 0.24 1.62 -12.51
N ALA A 46 0.69 1.81 -11.27
CA ALA A 46 1.60 2.89 -10.96
C ALA A 46 3.00 2.60 -11.50
N THR A 47 3.79 3.65 -11.61
CA THR A 47 5.22 3.56 -11.91
C THR A 47 6.00 4.29 -10.83
N ALA A 48 7.09 3.68 -10.38
CA ALA A 48 8.07 4.29 -9.51
C ALA A 48 9.29 4.74 -10.32
N LYS A 49 9.89 5.87 -9.93
CA LYS A 49 11.06 6.47 -10.57
C LYS A 49 12.06 6.93 -9.53
N HIS A 50 13.33 6.74 -9.83
CA HIS A 50 14.44 7.24 -9.04
C HIS A 50 15.57 7.68 -9.98
N LYS A 51 15.92 8.96 -9.96
CA LYS A 51 16.90 9.55 -10.90
C LYS A 51 16.51 9.23 -12.37
N SER A 52 17.36 8.51 -13.09
CA SER A 52 17.15 8.07 -14.46
C SER A 52 16.41 6.73 -14.58
N GLU A 53 16.32 5.97 -13.48
CA GLU A 53 15.70 4.64 -13.46
C GLU A 53 14.19 4.71 -13.26
N LYS A 54 13.48 3.81 -13.93
CA LYS A 54 12.02 3.74 -13.94
C LYS A 54 11.57 2.29 -13.94
N THR A 55 10.60 1.97 -13.09
CA THR A 55 10.01 0.63 -13.04
C THR A 55 8.97 0.42 -14.14
N ASN A 56 8.55 -0.83 -14.30
CA ASN A 56 7.40 -1.16 -15.14
C ASN A 56 6.10 -0.52 -14.60
N PRO A 57 5.12 -0.20 -15.49
CA PRO A 57 3.84 0.41 -15.12
C PRO A 57 2.85 -0.63 -14.57
N ASN A 58 3.29 -1.41 -13.59
CA ASN A 58 2.52 -2.49 -12.96
C ASN A 58 2.84 -2.60 -11.45
N ILE A 59 3.27 -1.50 -10.84
CA ILE A 59 3.46 -1.43 -9.39
C ILE A 59 2.10 -1.31 -8.72
N TRP A 60 1.91 -2.13 -7.70
CA TRP A 60 0.75 -2.06 -6.82
C TRP A 60 1.03 -1.04 -5.72
N VAL A 61 0.23 0.01 -5.69
CA VAL A 61 0.27 1.04 -4.66
C VAL A 61 -0.89 0.83 -3.72
N LEU A 62 -0.56 0.70 -2.45
CA LEU A 62 -1.50 0.50 -1.35
C LEU A 62 -1.33 1.64 -0.35
N GLY A 63 -2.43 2.25 0.06
CA GLY A 63 -2.47 3.11 1.24
C GLY A 63 -2.71 2.26 2.48
N ALA A 64 -1.88 2.36 3.51
CA ALA A 64 -2.02 1.56 4.72
C ALA A 64 -1.67 2.32 5.99
N ASP A 65 -2.11 1.77 7.13
CA ASP A 65 -1.79 2.28 8.45
C ASP A 65 -0.61 1.53 9.10
N GLU A 66 -0.25 1.93 10.32
CA GLU A 66 0.87 1.37 11.08
C GLU A 66 0.67 -0.11 11.41
N ASN A 67 -0.57 -0.58 11.46
CA ASN A 67 -0.90 -1.96 11.79
C ASN A 67 -0.91 -2.89 10.58
N TYR A 68 -0.85 -2.37 9.36
CA TYR A 68 -1.00 -3.16 8.15
C TYR A 68 0.01 -4.30 8.04
N LEU A 69 1.28 -4.06 8.32
CA LEU A 69 2.29 -5.12 8.25
C LEU A 69 2.00 -6.25 9.23
N ARG A 70 1.51 -5.91 10.43
CA ARG A 70 1.16 -6.89 11.46
C ARG A 70 -0.07 -7.70 11.08
N VAL A 71 -1.10 -7.08 10.50
CA VAL A 71 -2.34 -7.75 10.09
C VAL A 71 -2.14 -8.58 8.82
N SER A 72 -1.36 -8.07 7.86
CA SER A 72 -1.06 -8.78 6.60
C SER A 72 0.03 -9.85 6.74
N GLY A 73 0.65 -9.98 7.92
CA GLY A 73 1.74 -10.93 8.16
C GLY A 73 3.05 -10.58 7.42
N LYS A 74 3.15 -9.38 6.84
CA LYS A 74 4.33 -8.91 6.10
C LYS A 74 5.44 -8.49 7.05
N LYS A 75 6.68 -8.76 6.64
CA LYS A 75 7.89 -8.42 7.39
C LYS A 75 8.73 -7.39 6.65
N LEU A 76 9.56 -6.67 7.40
CA LEU A 76 10.52 -5.71 6.85
C LEU A 76 11.88 -6.37 6.78
N SER A 77 12.48 -6.34 5.59
CA SER A 77 13.87 -6.77 5.37
C SER A 77 14.83 -5.72 5.91
N ARG A 78 14.53 -4.43 5.67
CA ARG A 78 15.36 -3.29 6.06
C ARG A 78 14.50 -2.11 6.47
N GLY A 79 15.02 -1.27 7.37
CA GLY A 79 14.39 -0.02 7.78
C GLY A 79 13.32 -0.22 8.86
N ARG A 80 12.23 0.56 8.80
CA ARG A 80 11.18 0.57 9.82
C ARG A 80 9.79 0.73 9.22
N ASN A 81 8.78 0.39 10.01
CA ASN A 81 7.38 0.64 9.69
C ASN A 81 7.00 2.12 9.96
N PHE A 82 5.84 2.53 9.46
CA PHE A 82 5.21 3.81 9.77
C PHE A 82 4.91 3.92 11.27
N SER A 83 5.10 5.13 11.81
CA SER A 83 4.53 5.52 13.09
C SER A 83 3.12 6.07 12.89
N SER A 84 2.25 5.93 13.91
CA SER A 84 0.92 6.54 13.94
C SER A 84 0.98 8.05 13.67
N THR A 85 1.96 8.74 14.27
CA THR A 85 2.17 10.19 14.08
C THR A 85 2.51 10.57 12.64
N GLU A 86 3.20 9.71 11.89
CA GLU A 86 3.61 9.97 10.51
C GLU A 86 2.43 9.81 9.54
N ILE A 87 1.54 8.88 9.86
CA ILE A 87 0.27 8.71 9.16
C ILE A 87 -0.60 9.93 9.45
N GLU A 88 -0.77 10.32 10.71
CA GLU A 88 -1.58 11.50 11.08
C GLU A 88 -1.08 12.81 10.48
N THR A 89 0.25 13.01 10.41
CA THR A 89 0.87 14.21 9.84
C THR A 89 1.05 14.15 8.32
N ASN A 90 0.51 13.13 7.67
CA ASN A 90 0.55 12.92 6.23
C ASN A 90 1.97 13.00 5.64
N ARG A 91 2.94 12.33 6.29
CA ARG A 91 4.32 12.34 5.84
C ARG A 91 4.45 11.54 4.54
N ASN A 92 5.22 12.07 3.59
CA ASN A 92 5.48 11.37 2.33
C ASN A 92 6.55 10.28 2.51
N PHE A 93 6.18 9.20 3.19
CA PHE A 93 7.01 8.01 3.33
C PHE A 93 6.49 6.85 2.49
N ALA A 94 7.37 5.93 2.15
CA ALA A 94 7.05 4.72 1.42
C ALA A 94 7.75 3.50 2.01
N LEU A 95 7.04 2.38 2.03
CA LEU A 95 7.63 1.05 2.12
C LEU A 95 7.58 0.42 0.74
N VAL A 96 8.67 -0.22 0.34
CA VAL A 96 8.82 -0.75 -1.02
C VAL A 96 9.14 -2.23 -0.99
N GLY A 97 8.58 -2.98 -1.93
CA GLY A 97 8.95 -4.36 -2.20
C GLY A 97 10.34 -4.50 -2.80
N SER A 98 10.87 -5.72 -2.74
CA SER A 98 12.20 -6.06 -3.24
C SER A 98 12.37 -5.78 -4.74
N GLU A 99 11.37 -6.06 -5.57
CA GLU A 99 11.48 -5.85 -7.03
C GLU A 99 11.58 -4.35 -7.38
N ILE A 100 10.87 -3.49 -6.65
CA ILE A 100 10.96 -2.03 -6.81
C ILE A 100 12.38 -1.57 -6.50
N VAL A 101 12.98 -2.09 -5.42
CA VAL A 101 14.35 -1.74 -5.03
C VAL A 101 15.35 -2.19 -6.10
N ASN A 102 15.28 -3.46 -6.51
CA ASN A 102 16.20 -4.04 -7.50
C ASN A 102 16.10 -3.35 -8.87
N THR A 103 14.96 -2.75 -9.20
CA THR A 103 14.78 -2.03 -10.46
C THR A 103 15.26 -0.57 -10.39
N LEU A 104 15.17 0.07 -9.22
CA LEU A 104 15.44 1.51 -9.08
C LEU A 104 16.83 1.85 -8.50
N PHE A 105 17.48 0.87 -7.89
CA PHE A 105 18.74 1.02 -7.19
C PHE A 105 19.68 -0.09 -7.65
N GLU A 106 20.97 0.26 -7.77
CA GLU A 106 22.01 -0.73 -7.96
C GLU A 106 22.17 -1.58 -6.68
N ASP A 107 22.64 -2.83 -6.81
CA ASP A 107 22.78 -3.78 -5.69
C ASP A 107 23.59 -3.22 -4.49
N SER A 108 24.47 -2.26 -4.76
CA SER A 108 25.32 -1.61 -3.76
C SER A 108 24.74 -0.30 -3.17
N GLU A 109 23.68 0.28 -3.76
CA GLU A 109 23.07 1.51 -3.28
C GLU A 109 22.08 1.22 -2.15
N ASN A 110 22.19 1.96 -1.04
CA ASN A 110 21.22 1.85 0.05
C ASN A 110 19.91 2.58 -0.33
N PRO A 111 18.76 1.88 -0.44
CA PRO A 111 17.49 2.49 -0.80
C PRO A 111 16.87 3.30 0.35
N LEU A 112 17.28 3.06 1.61
CA LEU A 112 16.73 3.76 2.76
C LEU A 112 17.06 5.25 2.71
N ASN A 113 16.09 6.07 3.14
CA ASN A 113 16.13 7.53 3.12
C ASN A 113 16.25 8.19 1.73
N LYS A 114 16.22 7.40 0.65
CA LYS A 114 16.18 7.92 -0.72
C LYS A 114 14.76 8.33 -1.10
N VAL A 115 14.65 9.30 -2.00
CA VAL A 115 13.36 9.82 -2.47
C VAL A 115 13.04 9.20 -3.81
N ILE A 116 11.91 8.50 -3.89
CA ILE A 116 11.35 7.96 -5.12
C ILE A 116 10.11 8.73 -5.52
N SER A 117 9.83 8.80 -6.82
CA SER A 117 8.57 9.34 -7.33
C SER A 117 7.66 8.19 -7.68
N VAL A 118 6.48 8.12 -7.07
CA VAL A 118 5.45 7.10 -7.33
C VAL A 118 4.24 7.81 -7.92
N GLY A 119 3.95 7.57 -9.20
CA GLY A 119 2.98 8.37 -9.93
C GLY A 119 3.36 9.85 -9.96
N SER A 120 2.50 10.72 -9.39
CA SER A 120 2.73 12.16 -9.27
C SER A 120 3.37 12.57 -7.92
N GLY A 121 3.42 11.67 -6.93
CA GLY A 121 3.92 11.98 -5.58
C GLY A 121 5.40 11.64 -5.41
N LYS A 122 6.08 12.37 -4.52
CA LYS A 122 7.46 12.09 -4.09
C LYS A 122 7.47 11.57 -2.67
N TYR A 123 8.07 10.40 -2.46
CA TYR A 123 8.08 9.69 -1.18
C TYR A 123 9.50 9.30 -0.78
N LYS A 124 9.84 9.44 0.49
CA LYS A 124 11.09 8.92 1.05
C LYS A 124 10.90 7.48 1.49
N ILE A 125 11.79 6.59 1.04
CA ILE A 125 11.80 5.19 1.44
C ILE A 125 12.25 5.11 2.90
N ILE A 126 11.42 4.52 3.77
CA ILE A 126 11.75 4.28 5.19
C ILE A 126 11.92 2.79 5.51
N GLY A 127 11.49 1.91 4.62
CA GLY A 127 11.62 0.47 4.79
C GLY A 127 11.46 -0.31 3.50
N VAL A 128 12.02 -1.51 3.49
CA VAL A 128 11.96 -2.47 2.39
C VAL A 128 11.29 -3.74 2.92
N LEU A 129 10.26 -4.22 2.24
CA LEU A 129 9.53 -5.42 2.60
C LEU A 129 10.37 -6.67 2.28
N GLU A 130 10.25 -7.70 3.12
CA GLU A 130 10.81 -9.01 2.79
C GLU A 130 10.03 -9.66 1.64
N PRO A 131 10.70 -10.30 0.68
CA PRO A 131 10.01 -11.12 -0.30
C PRO A 131 9.34 -12.29 0.42
N GLN A 132 8.00 -12.36 0.38
CA GLN A 132 7.28 -13.53 0.84
C GLN A 132 7.29 -14.59 -0.27
N GLY A 133 7.92 -15.72 0.02
CA GLY A 133 8.00 -16.84 -0.92
C GLY A 133 6.61 -17.35 -1.32
N SER A 134 6.39 -17.43 -2.64
CA SER A 134 5.38 -18.20 -3.40
C SER A 134 3.90 -18.17 -2.96
N SER A 135 3.52 -17.36 -1.98
CA SER A 135 2.14 -17.29 -1.50
C SER A 135 1.47 -16.02 -2.01
N PHE A 136 0.66 -16.18 -3.05
CA PHE A 136 -0.33 -15.21 -3.54
C PHE A 136 0.21 -13.83 -3.98
N MET A 137 0.54 -13.76 -5.28
CA MET A 137 0.52 -12.58 -6.17
C MET A 137 0.74 -11.19 -5.53
N GLY A 138 1.92 -10.60 -5.73
CA GLY A 138 2.06 -9.13 -5.85
C GLY A 138 2.92 -8.40 -4.82
N ASP A 139 3.45 -9.11 -3.81
CA ASP A 139 4.20 -8.49 -2.71
C ASP A 139 5.53 -7.84 -3.13
N GLU A 140 6.20 -8.41 -4.15
CA GLU A 140 7.49 -7.92 -4.60
C GLU A 140 7.37 -6.57 -5.34
N ARG A 141 6.23 -6.33 -5.99
CA ARG A 141 5.87 -5.09 -6.71
C ARG A 141 5.02 -4.14 -5.86
N LEU A 142 4.94 -4.38 -4.56
CA LEU A 142 4.11 -3.59 -3.66
C LEU A 142 4.83 -2.33 -3.21
N CYS A 143 4.16 -1.19 -3.33
CA CYS A 143 4.54 0.07 -2.71
C CYS A 143 3.45 0.45 -1.71
N VAL A 144 3.80 0.45 -0.43
CA VAL A 144 2.89 0.87 0.63
C VAL A 144 3.18 2.31 0.98
N LEU A 145 2.14 3.13 0.93
CA LEU A 145 2.12 4.54 1.31
C LEU A 145 1.22 4.71 2.55
N PRO A 146 1.36 5.80 3.31
CA PRO A 146 0.40 6.13 4.35
C PRO A 146 -1.01 6.26 3.78
N VAL A 147 -1.99 5.67 4.45
CA VAL A 147 -3.41 5.73 4.05
C VAL A 147 -3.89 7.17 3.84
N THR A 148 -3.29 8.14 4.53
CA THR A 148 -3.58 9.58 4.44
C THR A 148 -3.13 10.23 3.14
N ASN A 149 -2.08 9.71 2.50
CA ASN A 149 -1.55 10.21 1.22
C ASN A 149 -2.36 9.69 0.04
N VAL A 150 -3.08 8.59 0.24
CA VAL A 150 -3.76 7.83 -0.81
C VAL A 150 -5.26 8.14 -0.89
N ARG A 151 -5.81 8.86 0.09
CA ARG A 151 -7.25 9.15 0.16
C ARG A 151 -7.72 9.87 -1.12
N GLN A 152 -8.71 9.29 -1.82
CA GLN A 152 -9.54 9.97 -2.82
C GLN A 152 -10.74 10.63 -2.16
#